data_AF-A0A8H4VDI4-F1
#
_entry.id   AF-A0A8H4VDI4-F1
#
_cell.length_a   1.000
_cell.length_b   1.000
_cell.length_c   1.000
_cell.angle_alpha   90.00
_cell.angle_beta   90.00
_cell.angle_gamma   90.00
#
_symmetry.space_group_name_H-M   'P 1'
#
loop_
_entity.id
_entity.type
_entity.pdbx_description
1 polymer ?
#
loop_
_entity_poly.entity_id
_entity_poly.type
_entity_poly.pdbx_seq_one_letter_code
_entity_poly.pdbx_strand_id
1 'polypeptide(L)'
;MADTSRDASLTATYTSPTNEAFNSARNIPPPASDAVTEKVQYLEALRNAVDEIQALVNNELTARMDEDKTREASAGNATARSCVDEDKEEENYGEEAQDEE
;
A
#
# COMPACT_ATOMS: atom_id res chain seq x y z
N MET A 1 9.18 30.09 -27.27
CA MET A 1 8.28 30.33 -26.11
C MET A 1 8.63 29.27 -25.10
N ALA A 2 9.09 29.67 -23.90
CA ALA A 2 9.59 28.75 -22.88
C ALA A 2 8.44 27.91 -22.34
N ASP A 3 8.59 26.59 -22.39
CA ASP A 3 7.66 25.65 -21.78
C ASP A 3 7.71 25.86 -20.27
N THR A 4 6.59 26.28 -19.69
CA THR A 4 6.50 26.56 -18.25
C THR A 4 6.42 25.23 -17.55
N SER A 5 7.58 24.69 -17.19
CA SER A 5 7.72 23.43 -16.48
C SER A 5 6.94 23.50 -15.16
N ARG A 6 5.80 22.79 -15.10
CA ARG A 6 4.97 22.74 -13.91
C ARG A 6 5.56 21.69 -12.99
N ASP A 7 5.80 22.05 -11.73
CA ASP A 7 6.16 21.09 -10.69
C ASP A 7 5.18 19.92 -10.73
N ALA A 8 5.70 18.70 -10.92
CA ALA A 8 4.88 17.50 -10.95
C ALA A 8 4.75 16.98 -9.52
N SER A 9 3.53 16.78 -9.05
CA SER A 9 3.28 16.15 -7.75
C SER A 9 2.67 14.77 -7.96
N LEU A 10 3.31 13.75 -7.41
CA LEU A 10 2.73 12.42 -7.29
C LEU A 10 1.99 12.33 -5.96
N THR A 11 0.69 12.04 -6.01
CA THR A 11 -0.18 12.03 -4.83
C THR A 11 -0.92 10.72 -4.69
N ALA A 12 -1.08 10.24 -3.46
CA ALA A 12 -1.90 9.09 -3.13
C ALA A 12 -2.82 9.46 -1.96
N THR A 13 -4.11 9.22 -2.12
CA THR A 13 -5.13 9.47 -1.10
C THR A 13 -5.94 8.21 -0.86
N TYR A 14 -6.11 7.87 0.40
CA TYR A 14 -6.93 6.74 0.83
C TYR A 14 -7.99 7.21 1.80
N THR A 15 -9.17 6.64 1.65
CA THR A 15 -10.32 6.90 2.50
C THR A 15 -11.04 5.58 2.76
N SER A 16 -11.47 5.38 4.00
CA SER A 16 -12.23 4.20 4.42
C SER A 16 -13.35 4.61 5.38
N PRO A 17 -14.48 3.88 5.40
CA PRO A 17 -15.53 4.08 6.40
C PRO A 17 -15.11 3.61 7.81
N THR A 18 -14.14 2.69 7.91
CA THR A 18 -13.75 2.03 9.16
C THR A 18 -12.33 2.36 9.59
N ASN A 19 -11.48 2.79 8.67
CA ASN A 19 -10.08 3.10 8.92
C ASN A 19 -9.79 4.58 8.69
N GLU A 20 -8.84 5.11 9.46
CA GLU A 20 -8.37 6.49 9.32
C GLU A 20 -7.83 6.75 7.91
N ALA A 21 -8.21 7.90 7.35
CA ALA A 21 -7.74 8.32 6.04
C ALA A 21 -6.24 8.65 6.07
N PHE A 22 -5.54 8.44 4.95
CA PHE A 22 -4.19 8.96 4.79
C PHE A 22 -4.00 9.61 3.43
N ASN A 23 -3.03 10.52 3.39
CA ASN A 23 -2.63 11.19 2.17
C ASN A 23 -1.11 11.29 2.11
N SER A 24 -0.55 11.04 0.94
CA SER A 24 0.88 11.19 0.66
C SER A 24 1.06 12.03 -0.61
N ALA A 25 2.06 12.91 -0.58
CA ALA A 25 2.42 13.73 -1.72
C ALA A 25 3.94 13.79 -1.85
N ARG A 26 4.43 13.64 -3.08
CA ARG A 26 5.84 13.79 -3.46
C ARG A 26 5.94 14.80 -4.58
N ASN A 27 6.68 15.87 -4.34
CA ASN A 27 6.98 16.86 -5.36
C ASN A 27 8.23 16.43 -6.13
N ILE A 28 8.14 16.49 -7.44
CA ILE A 28 9.21 16.17 -8.37
C ILE A 28 9.47 17.44 -9.17
N PRO A 29 10.59 18.14 -8.89
CA PRO A 29 10.90 19.37 -9.57
C PRO A 29 11.15 19.07 -11.06
N PRO A 30 10.75 19.98 -11.94
CA PRO A 30 10.98 19.80 -13.37
C PRO A 30 12.46 19.79 -13.73
N PRO A 31 12.83 19.22 -14.89
CA PRO A 31 14.18 19.37 -15.42
C PRO A 31 14.49 20.85 -15.69
N ALA A 32 15.70 21.29 -15.37
CA ALA A 32 16.13 22.68 -15.49
C ALA A 32 16.30 23.14 -16.94
N SER A 33 16.50 22.19 -17.86
CA SER A 33 16.67 22.40 -19.29
C SER A 33 16.23 21.18 -20.09
N ASP A 34 16.28 21.30 -21.42
CA ASP A 34 15.98 20.21 -22.34
C ASP A 34 17.11 19.20 -22.52
N ALA A 35 18.21 19.33 -21.77
CA ALA A 35 19.33 18.39 -21.81
C ALA A 35 18.88 16.97 -21.49
N VAL A 36 19.31 16.00 -22.31
CA VAL A 36 18.92 14.59 -22.16
C VAL A 36 19.26 14.06 -20.77
N THR A 37 20.42 14.43 -20.22
CA THR A 37 20.86 14.04 -18.87
C THR A 37 19.88 14.51 -17.79
N GLU A 38 19.36 15.73 -17.90
CA GLU A 38 18.42 16.27 -16.91
C GLU A 38 17.04 15.62 -17.03
N LYS A 39 16.61 15.28 -18.26
CA LYS A 39 15.39 14.49 -18.48
C LYS A 39 15.51 13.09 -17.88
N VAL A 40 16.67 12.44 -18.02
CA VAL A 40 16.92 11.13 -17.40
C VAL A 40 16.84 11.24 -15.87
N GLN A 41 17.51 12.22 -15.26
CA GLN A 41 17.45 12.44 -13.81
C GLN A 41 16.04 12.72 -13.31
N TYR A 42 15.25 13.51 -14.06
CA TYR A 42 13.85 13.76 -13.74
C TYR A 42 13.01 12.47 -13.75
N LEU A 43 13.20 11.61 -14.76
CA LEU A 43 12.48 10.34 -14.85
C LEU A 43 12.93 9.33 -13.78
N GLU A 44 14.21 9.32 -13.42
CA GLU A 44 14.72 8.52 -12.30
C GLU A 44 14.11 8.99 -10.97
N ALA A 45 14.03 10.30 -10.73
CA ALA A 45 13.39 10.86 -9.55
C ALA A 45 11.89 10.51 -9.49
N LEU A 46 11.19 10.57 -10.63
CA LEU A 46 9.80 10.15 -10.72
C LEU A 46 9.63 8.66 -10.40
N ARG A 47 10.49 7.80 -10.95
CA ARG A 47 10.42 6.36 -10.68
C ARG A 47 10.64 6.05 -9.20
N ASN A 48 11.66 6.66 -8.59
CA ASN A 48 11.94 6.48 -7.17
C ASN A 48 10.76 6.97 -6.31
N ALA A 49 10.15 8.11 -6.65
CA ALA A 49 8.97 8.62 -5.94
C ALA A 49 7.78 7.66 -6.04
N VAL A 50 7.60 6.98 -7.19
CA VAL A 50 6.58 5.93 -7.35
C VAL A 50 6.89 4.74 -6.46
N ASP A 51 8.11 4.22 -6.48
CA ASP A 51 8.51 3.06 -5.67
C ASP A 51 8.33 3.35 -4.17
N GLU A 52 8.68 4.56 -3.72
CA GLU A 52 8.47 5.00 -2.34
C GLU A 52 6.98 5.08 -1.96
N ILE A 53 6.14 5.71 -2.80
CA ILE A 53 4.71 5.81 -2.52
C ILE A 53 4.06 4.43 -2.52
N GLN A 54 4.46 3.55 -3.44
CA GLN A 54 3.96 2.18 -3.46
C GLN A 54 4.32 1.43 -2.18
N ALA A 55 5.58 1.52 -1.72
CA ALA A 55 6.00 0.92 -0.47
C ALA A 55 5.21 1.46 0.73
N LEU A 56 4.99 2.78 0.78
CA LEU A 56 4.19 3.41 1.83
C LEU A 56 2.74 2.91 1.81
N VAL A 57 2.09 2.89 0.65
CA VAL A 57 0.71 2.42 0.49
C VAL A 57 0.59 0.96 0.91
N ASN A 58 1.52 0.09 0.50
CA ASN A 58 1.52 -1.31 0.87
C ASN A 58 1.65 -1.52 2.38
N ASN A 59 2.62 -0.85 3.01
CA ASN A 59 2.80 -0.95 4.46
C ASN A 59 1.56 -0.49 5.22
N GLU A 60 0.98 0.62 4.79
CA GLU A 60 -0.19 1.20 5.45
C GLU A 60 -1.45 0.32 5.26
N LEU A 61 -1.66 -0.24 4.07
CA LEU A 61 -2.78 -1.17 3.86
C LEU A 61 -2.59 -2.45 4.66
N THR A 62 -1.37 -2.99 4.74
CA THR A 62 -1.07 -4.18 5.55
C THR A 62 -1.34 -3.94 7.03
N ALA A 63 -0.85 -2.82 7.58
CA ALA A 63 -1.11 -2.48 8.98
C ALA A 63 -2.63 -2.38 9.27
N ARG A 64 -3.40 -1.78 8.35
CA ARG A 64 -4.86 -1.68 8.52
C ARG A 64 -5.59 -3.01 8.35
N MET A 65 -5.10 -3.92 7.51
CA MET A 65 -5.65 -5.28 7.44
C MET A 65 -5.49 -5.99 8.79
N ASP A 66 -4.35 -5.83 9.46
CA ASP A 66 -4.12 -6.43 10.78
C ASP A 66 -5.01 -5.79 11.86
N GLU A 67 -5.22 -4.47 11.79
CA GLU A 67 -6.19 -3.76 12.65
C GLU A 67 -7.61 -4.26 12.41
N ASP A 68 -8.01 -4.45 11.15
CA ASP A 68 -9.33 -4.97 10.78
C ASP A 68 -9.51 -6.41 11.24
N LYS A 69 -8.51 -7.29 11.07
CA LYS A 69 -8.55 -8.67 11.61
C LYS A 69 -8.79 -8.67 13.13
N THR A 70 -8.06 -7.85 13.87
CA THR A 70 -8.19 -7.73 15.33
C THR A 70 -9.59 -7.23 15.73
N ARG A 71 -10.11 -6.25 14.99
CA ARG A 71 -11.44 -5.67 15.22
C ARG A 71 -12.56 -6.67 14.96
N GLU A 72 -12.46 -7.44 13.87
CA GLU A 72 -13.44 -8.47 13.52
C GLU A 72 -13.45 -9.63 14.53
N ALA A 73 -12.27 -10.06 14.98
CA ALA A 73 -12.14 -11.05 16.05
C ALA A 73 -12.82 -10.57 17.35
N SER A 74 -12.67 -9.28 17.68
CA SER A 74 -13.25 -8.68 18.89
C SER A 74 -14.77 -8.44 18.79
N ALA A 75 -15.29 -8.23 17.59
CA ALA A 75 -16.71 -7.96 17.36
C ALA A 75 -17.61 -9.21 17.37
N GLY A 76 -17.02 -10.42 17.46
CA GLY A 76 -17.76 -11.68 17.50
C GLY A 76 -18.62 -11.94 16.26
N ASN A 77 -18.35 -11.23 15.16
CA ASN A 77 -19.15 -11.31 13.94
C ASN A 77 -18.81 -12.61 13.20
N ALA A 78 -19.81 -13.37 12.75
CA ALA A 78 -19.66 -14.76 12.30
C ALA A 78 -18.74 -14.98 11.07
N THR A 79 -18.24 -13.92 10.41
CA THR A 79 -17.13 -13.98 9.44
C THR A 79 -15.77 -14.25 10.10
N ALA A 80 -15.64 -14.05 11.41
CA ALA A 80 -14.48 -14.40 12.23
C ALA A 80 -14.19 -15.91 12.29
N ARG A 81 -15.09 -16.75 11.74
CA ARG A 81 -14.80 -18.17 11.53
C ARG A 81 -13.61 -18.38 10.58
N SER A 82 -13.34 -17.43 9.68
CA SER A 82 -12.16 -17.45 8.79
C SER A 82 -10.86 -17.17 9.56
N CYS A 83 -10.86 -16.23 10.51
CA CYS A 83 -9.66 -15.86 11.26
C CYS A 83 -9.29 -16.89 12.35
N VAL A 84 -10.27 -17.56 12.97
CA VAL A 84 -10.01 -18.66 13.91
C VAL A 84 -9.59 -19.94 13.18
N ASP A 85 -9.99 -20.10 11.91
CA ASP A 85 -9.46 -21.17 11.06
C ASP A 85 -8.02 -20.89 10.61
N GLU A 86 -7.64 -19.64 10.28
CA GLU A 86 -6.29 -19.30 9.77
C GLU A 86 -5.15 -19.79 10.69
N ASP A 87 -5.18 -19.50 12.00
CA ASP A 87 -4.12 -19.95 12.93
C ASP A 87 -4.08 -21.48 13.04
N LYS A 88 -5.24 -22.14 12.95
CA LYS A 88 -5.37 -23.60 13.08
C LYS A 88 -5.02 -24.33 11.78
N GLU A 89 -5.30 -23.71 10.63
CA GLU A 89 -4.90 -24.14 9.30
C GLU A 89 -3.39 -23.94 9.07
N GLU A 90 -2.79 -22.89 9.63
CA GLU A 90 -1.33 -22.70 9.61
C GLU A 90 -0.58 -23.74 10.47
N GLU A 91 -1.11 -24.09 11.65
CA GLU A 91 -0.52 -25.14 12.49
C GLU A 91 -0.63 -26.56 11.88
N ASN A 92 -1.58 -26.76 10.95
CA ASN A 92 -1.77 -28.03 10.23
C ASN A 92 -1.16 -28.02 8.81
N TYR A 93 -0.36 -27.01 8.46
CA TYR A 93 0.19 -26.88 7.11
C TYR A 93 1.30 -27.92 6.86
N GLY A 94 0.92 -29.13 6.43
CA GLY A 94 1.84 -30.21 6.09
C GLY A 94 1.39 -31.62 6.49
N GLU A 95 0.30 -31.76 7.25
CA GLU A 95 -0.36 -33.05 7.49
C GLU A 95 -1.71 -33.03 6.77
N GLU A 96 -2.02 -34.08 6.00
CA GLU A 96 -3.36 -34.21 5.40
C GLU A 96 -4.36 -34.26 6.56
N ALA A 97 -5.25 -33.27 6.65
CA ALA A 97 -6.34 -33.28 7.61
C ALA A 97 -7.08 -34.62 7.47
N GLN A 98 -6.86 -35.53 8.41
CA GLN A 98 -7.64 -36.75 8.46
C GLN A 98 -9.07 -36.33 8.77
N ASP A 99 -9.93 -36.42 7.76
CA ASP A 99 -11.38 -36.34 7.94
C ASP A 99 -11.79 -37.40 8.99
N GLU A 100 -12.21 -36.94 10.17
CA GLU A 100 -12.78 -37.81 11.20
C GLU A 100 -14.24 -38.11 10.82
N GLU A 101 -14.51 -39.35 10.39
CA GLU A 101 -15.85 -39.93 10.20
C GLU A 101 -16.41 -40.52 11.52
#